data_AF-A0A7Y2YQS6-F1
#
_entry.id   AF-A0A7Y2YQS6-F1
#
_cell.length_a   1.000
_cell.length_b   1.000
_cell.length_c   1.000
_cell.angle_alpha   90.00
_cell.angle_beta   90.00
_cell.angle_gamma   90.00
#
_symmetry.space_group_name_H-M   'P 1'
#
loop_
_entity.id
_entity.type
_entity.pdbx_description
1 polymer ?
#
loop_
_entity_poly.entity_id
_entity_poly.type
_entity_poly.pdbx_seq_one_letter_code
_entity_poly.pdbx_strand_id
1 'polypeptide(L)'
;MKLKFTLKRLVFWCLAVSFAFTSCQKDDGPSNNNPNNENNIPDTFSEYFGNQMTRDFVGTVINKNNEPIAGVTITIGNETEVTDDNGVFIIRNAAVNERFGYIKTEKEGYIHGSRSVVPSNGTNKVTIMLLEANVVATVNSGTAETVTMTNGSSVSLDGNFIKEDGTEYSGSVDVIMHHLDPVDTSMPLQMPGMLYAENTDGAERMLQTLGMLAVELRGTAGEDLNLAAGSTSEIRIPVDASLLPSAPATIPLWYFDEINGYWKEEGQATLNGNFYIGTVSHFSFWNCDIPAEAVTLCVSVNDEQGNPLNNLYVTITSNTFGTRGGNLNDVGETCGFVPSEEVLELNVYGYQFCDDTPLQTEMIGPFTEDSSITITLNNSTEIISETVVGQFNTCNGNTVTDGYVQLTYGNETFTDVVTNGTFEINLLRCDNDNTFSVVANDYANLQSTGEINYTFNTPQTSLCILSACNDVEEFIQYTIDDEPTVILLDFINASFYTDGSNYNGPSLNISGSDNANSCFYLFGVLNESQYLGTYDNLDWNDIEDTGFNIQECLGMSSENNNITYNLTAIGEVGDYIDINFSGTYEDYEGNPHSITGLLHVLRDQ
;
A
#
# COMPACT_ATOMS: atom_id res chain seq x y z
N MET A 1 -41.84 93.62 -1.68
CA MET A 1 -43.15 93.49 -0.98
C MET A 1 -43.06 92.25 -0.08
N LYS A 2 -43.56 92.36 1.15
CA LYS A 2 -43.52 91.40 2.28
C LYS A 2 -43.98 89.97 1.86
N LEU A 3 -43.64 88.84 2.49
CA LEU A 3 -43.68 88.51 3.92
C LEU A 3 -43.04 87.10 4.17
N LYS A 4 -42.46 86.90 5.36
CA LYS A 4 -42.05 85.62 5.96
C LYS A 4 -43.21 84.62 6.07
N PHE A 5 -42.94 83.30 6.08
CA PHE A 5 -43.42 82.38 7.13
C PHE A 5 -42.66 81.05 7.16
N THR A 6 -42.67 80.46 8.35
CA THR A 6 -41.78 79.47 8.96
C THR A 6 -42.40 78.06 9.03
N LEU A 7 -41.53 77.05 8.96
CA LEU A 7 -41.41 75.90 9.90
C LEU A 7 -42.47 74.77 9.92
N LYS A 8 -41.95 73.54 9.69
CA LYS A 8 -42.35 72.22 10.23
C LYS A 8 -43.77 71.72 9.97
N ARG A 9 -43.89 70.80 8.99
CA ARG A 9 -44.42 69.42 9.15
C ARG A 9 -44.52 68.77 7.77
N LEU A 10 -43.47 68.03 7.37
CA LEU A 10 -43.59 66.73 6.68
C LEU A 10 -42.19 66.11 6.52
N VAL A 11 -41.51 65.92 7.65
CA VAL A 11 -40.47 64.90 7.76
C VAL A 11 -41.22 63.57 7.77
N PHE A 12 -41.38 62.92 6.62
CA PHE A 12 -41.44 61.45 6.51
C PHE A 12 -41.48 60.87 5.09
N TRP A 13 -41.40 61.65 4.00
CA TRP A 13 -41.62 61.11 2.65
C TRP A 13 -40.65 61.69 1.61
N CYS A 14 -39.34 61.51 1.82
CA CYS A 14 -38.29 61.88 0.86
C CYS A 14 -37.05 60.98 0.97
N LEU A 15 -37.25 59.66 1.08
CA LEU A 15 -36.15 58.69 1.01
C LEU A 15 -36.59 57.43 0.26
N ALA A 16 -36.99 57.59 -1.00
CA ALA A 16 -37.28 56.46 -1.89
C ALA A 16 -37.39 56.87 -3.36
N VAL A 17 -36.45 57.66 -3.92
CA VAL A 17 -36.34 57.81 -5.39
C VAL A 17 -34.87 58.02 -5.77
N SER A 18 -34.09 56.95 -5.76
CA SER A 18 -32.84 56.81 -6.52
C SER A 18 -32.47 55.34 -6.53
N PHE A 19 -32.89 54.62 -7.57
CA PHE A 19 -32.22 53.50 -8.23
C PHE A 19 -33.21 52.89 -9.22
N ALA A 20 -33.18 53.40 -10.46
CA ALA A 20 -33.89 52.83 -11.59
C ALA A 20 -32.85 52.50 -12.66
N PHE A 21 -32.24 51.32 -12.54
CA PHE A 21 -31.73 50.50 -13.64
C PHE A 21 -31.78 49.04 -13.16
N THR A 22 -32.89 48.36 -13.44
CA THR A 22 -33.03 46.91 -13.27
C THR A 22 -33.02 46.25 -14.63
N SER A 23 -32.12 45.27 -14.74
CA SER A 23 -31.98 44.27 -15.79
C SER A 23 -33.30 43.56 -16.11
N CYS A 24 -33.51 43.23 -17.38
CA CYS A 24 -34.54 42.29 -17.82
C CYS A 24 -34.12 40.86 -17.42
N GLN A 25 -34.73 40.30 -16.37
CA GLN A 25 -34.93 38.86 -16.28
C GLN A 25 -36.21 38.49 -17.01
N LYS A 26 -36.14 37.43 -17.81
CA LYS A 26 -37.28 36.84 -18.50
C LYS A 26 -37.91 35.83 -17.54
N ASP A 27 -39.11 36.17 -17.07
CA ASP A 27 -40.01 35.31 -16.29
C ASP A 27 -40.57 34.24 -17.22
N ASP A 28 -40.35 32.96 -16.92
CA ASP A 28 -41.12 31.83 -17.46
C ASP A 28 -41.63 30.96 -16.30
N GLY A 29 -42.86 31.27 -15.85
CA GLY A 29 -43.88 30.32 -15.35
C GLY A 29 -43.68 29.61 -13.99
N PRO A 30 -44.77 29.34 -13.23
CA PRO A 30 -44.67 28.53 -12.02
C PRO A 30 -44.45 27.07 -12.43
N SER A 31 -43.23 26.58 -12.24
CA SER A 31 -42.94 25.14 -12.25
C SER A 31 -43.76 24.46 -11.17
N ASN A 32 -44.50 23.42 -11.55
CA ASN A 32 -45.07 22.46 -10.63
C ASN A 32 -43.90 21.77 -9.92
N ASN A 33 -43.66 22.12 -8.65
CA ASN A 33 -42.78 21.36 -7.78
C ASN A 33 -43.34 19.94 -7.61
N ASN A 34 -42.81 19.01 -8.40
CA ASN A 34 -42.83 17.59 -8.09
C ASN A 34 -41.49 17.29 -7.41
N PRO A 35 -41.42 16.97 -6.10
CA PRO A 35 -40.17 16.91 -5.36
C PRO A 35 -39.48 15.53 -5.48
N ASN A 36 -39.44 14.95 -6.68
CA ASN A 36 -38.85 13.62 -6.88
C ASN A 36 -37.78 13.66 -7.99
N ASN A 37 -36.51 13.49 -7.58
CA ASN A 37 -35.31 13.15 -8.37
C ASN A 37 -34.89 14.10 -9.51
N GLU A 38 -34.30 15.25 -9.16
CA GLU A 38 -33.21 15.82 -9.96
C GLU A 38 -31.90 15.53 -9.20
N ASN A 39 -31.02 14.69 -9.78
CA ASN A 39 -29.67 14.47 -9.26
C ASN A 39 -28.97 15.84 -9.20
N ASN A 40 -28.61 16.28 -8.00
CA ASN A 40 -28.06 17.61 -7.76
C ASN A 40 -26.57 17.59 -8.18
N ILE A 41 -26.29 17.86 -9.45
CA ILE A 41 -24.93 17.98 -9.98
C ILE A 41 -24.33 19.31 -9.49
N PRO A 42 -23.20 19.31 -8.76
CA PRO A 42 -22.50 20.51 -8.31
C PRO A 42 -21.99 21.38 -9.47
N ASP A 43 -21.68 22.65 -9.17
CA ASP A 43 -21.12 23.59 -10.16
C ASP A 43 -19.67 23.21 -10.56
N THR A 44 -18.91 22.62 -9.63
CA THR A 44 -17.55 22.14 -9.88
C THR A 44 -17.37 20.70 -9.41
N PHE A 45 -16.69 19.87 -10.21
CA PHE A 45 -16.52 18.44 -9.90
C PHE A 45 -15.83 18.17 -8.57
N SER A 46 -14.88 19.04 -8.16
CA SER A 46 -14.19 18.93 -6.88
C SER A 46 -15.10 19.00 -5.65
N GLU A 47 -16.33 19.50 -5.78
CA GLU A 47 -17.31 19.50 -4.68
C GLU A 47 -17.73 18.08 -4.27
N TYR A 48 -17.61 17.10 -5.17
CA TYR A 48 -17.84 15.69 -4.84
C TYR A 48 -16.78 15.10 -3.91
N PHE A 49 -15.62 15.72 -3.75
CA PHE A 49 -14.51 15.15 -2.99
C PHE A 49 -14.71 15.23 -1.48
N GLY A 50 -15.72 16.00 -1.01
CA GLY A 50 -15.94 16.25 0.41
C GLY A 50 -14.98 17.28 0.99
N ASN A 51 -14.94 17.40 2.32
CA ASN A 51 -14.10 18.38 2.98
C ASN A 51 -12.62 18.02 2.91
N GLN A 52 -11.76 19.04 2.99
CA GLN A 52 -10.32 18.84 3.14
C GLN A 52 -9.99 18.29 4.54
N MET A 53 -9.03 17.37 4.59
CA MET A 53 -8.54 16.69 5.78
C MET A 53 -7.06 16.33 5.63
N THR A 54 -6.47 15.77 6.69
CA THR A 54 -5.11 15.22 6.64
C THR A 54 -5.10 13.73 6.94
N ARG A 55 -4.24 13.00 6.24
CA ARG A 55 -4.04 11.56 6.44
C ARG A 55 -2.58 11.16 6.30
N ASP A 56 -2.22 10.07 6.97
CA ASP A 56 -0.92 9.43 6.82
C ASP A 56 -1.00 8.39 5.70
N PHE A 57 0.08 8.26 4.94
CA PHE A 57 0.23 7.34 3.83
C PHE A 57 1.55 6.59 3.99
N VAL A 58 1.49 5.27 3.80
CA VAL A 58 2.65 4.43 3.56
C VAL A 58 2.41 3.66 2.27
N GLY A 59 3.40 3.56 1.41
CA GLY A 59 3.22 2.81 0.19
C GLY A 59 4.51 2.27 -0.39
N THR A 60 4.33 1.32 -1.30
CA THR A 60 5.41 0.63 -2.00
C THR A 60 5.24 0.83 -3.50
N VAL A 61 6.33 1.16 -4.17
CA VAL A 61 6.38 1.27 -5.63
C VAL A 61 7.14 0.08 -6.19
N ILE A 62 6.50 -0.62 -7.13
CA ILE A 62 7.00 -1.86 -7.72
C ILE A 62 6.99 -1.80 -9.25
N ASN A 63 7.75 -2.69 -9.89
CA ASN A 63 7.66 -2.94 -11.33
C ASN A 63 6.71 -4.11 -11.64
N LYS A 64 6.60 -4.49 -12.92
CA LYS A 64 5.77 -5.62 -13.37
C LYS A 64 6.20 -7.01 -12.87
N ASN A 65 7.44 -7.13 -12.39
CA ASN A 65 7.96 -8.35 -11.78
C ASN A 65 7.77 -8.36 -10.26
N ASN A 66 7.04 -7.38 -9.70
CA ASN A 66 6.89 -7.13 -8.27
C ASN A 66 8.19 -6.77 -7.54
N GLU A 67 9.22 -6.32 -8.27
CA GLU A 67 10.47 -5.84 -7.67
C GLU A 67 10.29 -4.36 -7.26
N PRO A 68 10.80 -3.96 -6.08
CA PRO A 68 10.70 -2.58 -5.61
C PRO A 68 11.50 -1.61 -6.49
N ILE A 69 11.02 -0.37 -6.61
CA ILE A 69 11.68 0.68 -7.39
C ILE A 69 12.12 1.81 -6.46
N ALA A 70 13.43 1.98 -6.35
CA ALA A 70 14.05 3.04 -5.57
C ALA A 70 14.13 4.38 -6.31
N GLY A 71 14.09 5.47 -5.54
CA GLY A 71 14.27 6.82 -6.04
C GLY A 71 13.12 7.34 -6.89
N VAL A 72 11.90 6.88 -6.65
CA VAL A 72 10.67 7.37 -7.30
C VAL A 72 10.15 8.56 -6.51
N THR A 73 9.90 9.68 -7.19
CA THR A 73 9.31 10.86 -6.55
C THR A 73 7.82 10.63 -6.34
N ILE A 74 7.34 10.79 -5.11
CA ILE A 74 5.95 10.63 -4.71
C ILE A 74 5.39 11.97 -4.27
N THR A 75 4.22 12.37 -4.77
CA THR A 75 3.57 13.62 -4.38
C THR A 75 2.13 13.38 -3.95
N ILE A 76 1.78 13.84 -2.75
CA ILE A 76 0.40 13.82 -2.21
C ILE A 76 0.06 15.20 -1.68
N GLY A 77 -0.89 15.88 -2.32
CA GLY A 77 -1.20 17.27 -2.01
C GLY A 77 0.02 18.18 -2.24
N ASN A 78 0.56 18.76 -1.17
CA ASN A 78 1.75 19.61 -1.21
C ASN A 78 3.02 18.91 -0.67
N GLU A 79 2.90 17.67 -0.21
CA GLU A 79 4.03 16.91 0.32
C GLU A 79 4.69 16.11 -0.80
N THR A 80 6.01 15.98 -0.74
CA THR A 80 6.81 15.21 -1.71
C THR A 80 7.85 14.40 -0.97
N GLU A 81 7.94 13.12 -1.32
CA GLU A 81 8.94 12.18 -0.79
C GLU A 81 9.55 11.35 -1.91
N VAL A 82 10.60 10.60 -1.60
CA VAL A 82 11.28 9.74 -2.57
C VAL A 82 11.38 8.33 -2.02
N THR A 83 11.03 7.33 -2.82
CA THR A 83 11.12 5.93 -2.36
C THR A 83 12.56 5.52 -2.05
N ASP A 84 12.70 4.71 -1.00
CA ASP A 84 13.99 4.11 -0.62
C ASP A 84 14.33 2.86 -1.46
N ASP A 85 15.40 2.15 -1.07
CA ASP A 85 15.86 0.94 -1.77
C ASP A 85 14.85 -0.21 -1.77
N ASN A 86 13.89 -0.20 -0.84
CA ASN A 86 12.78 -1.16 -0.78
C ASN A 86 11.54 -0.66 -1.51
N GLY A 87 11.64 0.47 -2.23
CA GLY A 87 10.53 1.08 -2.94
C GLY A 87 9.49 1.71 -2.02
N VAL A 88 9.78 1.88 -0.73
CA VAL A 88 8.84 2.37 0.27
C VAL A 88 8.89 3.89 0.38
N PHE A 89 7.74 4.53 0.57
CA PHE A 89 7.62 5.94 0.96
C PHE A 89 6.68 6.09 2.16
N ILE A 90 6.92 7.11 2.98
CA ILE A 90 6.05 7.51 4.09
C ILE A 90 5.75 9.00 3.96
N ILE A 91 4.47 9.37 3.88
CA ILE A 91 4.05 10.77 3.93
C ILE A 91 3.03 10.93 5.05
N ARG A 92 3.35 11.76 6.04
CA ARG A 92 2.48 12.03 7.20
C ARG A 92 1.71 13.33 7.02
N ASN A 93 0.47 13.36 7.52
CA ASN A 93 -0.40 14.54 7.48
C ASN A 93 -0.60 15.15 6.09
N ALA A 94 -0.60 14.32 5.03
CA ALA A 94 -0.84 14.79 3.66
C ALA A 94 -2.24 15.41 3.54
N ALA A 95 -2.33 16.56 2.88
CA ALA A 95 -3.60 17.23 2.64
C ALA A 95 -4.37 16.53 1.51
N VAL A 96 -5.53 15.96 1.85
CA VAL A 96 -6.43 15.21 0.94
C VAL A 96 -7.89 15.60 1.20
N ASN A 97 -8.85 15.00 0.51
CA ASN A 97 -10.29 15.19 0.76
C ASN A 97 -10.95 13.88 1.20
N GLU A 98 -12.11 13.99 1.86
CA GLU A 98 -12.88 12.86 2.44
C GLU A 98 -13.14 11.71 1.46
N ARG A 99 -13.39 12.01 0.19
CA ARG A 99 -13.71 11.01 -0.84
C ARG A 99 -12.59 10.87 -1.88
N PHE A 100 -11.48 11.60 -1.73
CA PHE A 100 -10.45 11.66 -2.77
C PHE A 100 -9.07 12.08 -2.24
N GLY A 101 -8.13 11.14 -2.25
CA GLY A 101 -6.69 11.37 -2.10
C GLY A 101 -5.96 10.96 -3.38
N TYR A 102 -5.13 11.85 -3.93
CA TYR A 102 -4.41 11.63 -5.18
C TYR A 102 -2.90 11.59 -4.94
N ILE A 103 -2.26 10.54 -5.47
CA ILE A 103 -0.87 10.18 -5.28
C ILE A 103 -0.22 10.14 -6.66
N LYS A 104 0.71 11.07 -6.93
CA LYS A 104 1.48 11.10 -8.18
C LYS A 104 2.82 10.43 -7.97
N THR A 105 3.31 9.75 -9.00
CA THR A 105 4.62 9.11 -9.00
C THR A 105 5.39 9.45 -10.26
N GLU A 106 6.65 9.83 -10.13
CA GLU A 106 7.50 10.20 -11.26
C GLU A 106 8.88 9.54 -11.16
N LYS A 107 9.31 8.93 -12.26
CA LYS A 107 10.64 8.31 -12.41
C LYS A 107 11.07 8.28 -13.87
N GLU A 108 12.27 8.76 -14.16
CA GLU A 108 12.85 8.63 -15.51
C GLU A 108 12.91 7.15 -15.94
N GLY A 109 12.54 6.87 -17.19
CA GLY A 109 12.45 5.52 -17.74
C GLY A 109 11.08 4.84 -17.56
N TYR A 110 10.15 5.45 -16.83
CA TYR A 110 8.79 4.98 -16.65
C TYR A 110 7.78 5.97 -17.25
N ILE A 111 6.58 5.48 -17.56
CA ILE A 111 5.38 6.27 -17.87
C ILE A 111 4.94 6.97 -16.58
N HIS A 112 4.36 8.16 -16.69
CA HIS A 112 3.80 8.88 -15.53
C HIS A 112 2.80 7.98 -14.79
N GLY A 113 3.09 7.72 -13.52
CA GLY A 113 2.29 6.82 -12.68
C GLY A 113 1.48 7.59 -11.66
N SER A 114 0.37 7.00 -11.20
CA SER A 114 -0.40 7.56 -10.10
C SER A 114 -1.34 6.56 -9.45
N ARG A 115 -1.85 6.89 -8.27
CA ARG A 115 -2.98 6.24 -7.61
C ARG A 115 -3.93 7.27 -7.02
N SER A 116 -5.20 6.91 -6.95
CA SER A 116 -6.18 7.65 -6.16
C SER A 116 -6.85 6.68 -5.20
N VAL A 117 -7.15 7.15 -4.00
CA VAL A 117 -7.83 6.37 -2.96
C VAL A 117 -8.95 7.17 -2.35
N VAL A 118 -9.92 6.49 -1.75
CA VAL A 118 -10.82 7.10 -0.77
C VAL A 118 -10.12 7.00 0.58
N PRO A 119 -9.65 8.11 1.18
CA PRO A 119 -8.84 8.02 2.39
C PRO A 119 -9.66 7.49 3.58
N SER A 120 -9.19 6.42 4.21
CA SER A 120 -9.76 5.88 5.45
C SER A 120 -9.13 6.52 6.69
N ASN A 121 -9.65 6.22 7.88
CA ASN A 121 -8.99 6.57 9.15
C ASN A 121 -7.67 5.81 9.32
N GLY A 122 -6.77 6.23 10.21
CA GLY A 122 -5.46 5.59 10.35
C GLY A 122 -4.53 5.86 9.16
N THR A 123 -3.64 4.92 8.87
CA THR A 123 -2.60 5.01 7.84
C THR A 123 -3.07 4.36 6.54
N ASN A 124 -3.13 5.14 5.46
CA ASN A 124 -3.55 4.65 4.16
C ASN A 124 -2.40 3.86 3.50
N LYS A 125 -2.60 2.56 3.25
CA LYS A 125 -1.62 1.68 2.61
C LYS A 125 -1.85 1.62 1.11
N VAL A 126 -0.83 1.91 0.30
CA VAL A 126 -0.97 1.95 -1.17
C VAL A 126 0.18 1.22 -1.87
N THR A 127 -0.15 0.43 -2.89
CA THR A 127 0.84 -0.17 -3.80
C THR A 127 0.67 0.43 -5.19
N ILE A 128 1.78 0.85 -5.81
CA ILE A 128 1.79 1.49 -7.13
C ILE A 128 2.73 0.71 -8.04
N MET A 129 2.23 0.18 -9.16
CA MET A 129 3.08 -0.44 -10.17
C MET A 129 3.44 0.59 -11.25
N LEU A 130 4.74 0.86 -11.43
CA LEU A 130 5.21 1.69 -12.53
C LEU A 130 5.37 0.86 -13.80
N LEU A 131 4.98 1.47 -14.92
CA LEU A 131 5.09 0.89 -16.24
C LEU A 131 6.31 1.48 -16.94
N GLU A 132 7.23 0.62 -17.39
CA GLU A 132 8.39 1.08 -18.16
C GLU A 132 7.95 1.81 -19.45
N ALA A 133 8.67 2.87 -19.79
CA ALA A 133 8.45 3.69 -20.99
C ALA A 133 8.96 2.97 -22.26
N ASN A 134 8.29 1.88 -22.61
CA ASN A 134 8.64 1.04 -23.76
C ASN A 134 8.31 1.74 -25.09
N VAL A 135 9.35 2.12 -25.85
CA VAL A 135 9.22 2.72 -27.18
C VAL A 135 8.78 1.66 -28.19
N VAL A 136 7.56 1.80 -28.70
CA VAL A 136 6.98 0.90 -29.71
C VAL A 136 7.47 1.26 -31.11
N ALA A 137 7.60 2.56 -31.39
CA ALA A 137 8.14 3.08 -32.64
C ALA A 137 8.71 4.49 -32.46
N THR A 138 9.56 4.90 -33.40
CA THR A 138 10.03 6.28 -33.51
C THR A 138 9.54 6.86 -34.83
N VAL A 139 8.72 7.92 -34.76
CA VAL A 139 8.11 8.60 -35.92
C VAL A 139 8.76 9.98 -36.14
N ASN A 140 8.45 10.65 -37.24
CA ASN A 140 8.97 11.99 -37.53
C ASN A 140 7.85 13.01 -37.69
N SER A 141 8.05 14.21 -37.15
CA SER A 141 7.15 15.35 -37.38
C SER A 141 6.92 15.61 -38.87
N GLY A 142 5.70 15.96 -39.25
CA GLY A 142 5.26 16.24 -40.62
C GLY A 142 4.96 15.00 -41.47
N THR A 143 5.05 13.79 -40.90
CA THR A 143 4.69 12.54 -41.57
C THR A 143 3.58 11.83 -40.81
N ALA A 144 2.48 11.50 -41.49
CA ALA A 144 1.43 10.69 -40.91
C ALA A 144 1.86 9.22 -40.84
N GLU A 145 1.63 8.58 -39.70
CA GLU A 145 2.04 7.20 -39.43
C GLU A 145 1.06 6.50 -38.48
N THR A 146 0.94 5.18 -38.58
CA THR A 146 0.17 4.37 -37.64
C THR A 146 1.12 3.47 -36.90
N VAL A 147 1.14 3.58 -35.58
CA VAL A 147 1.95 2.74 -34.69
C VAL A 147 1.07 1.63 -34.13
N THR A 148 1.52 0.38 -34.21
CA THR A 148 0.74 -0.80 -33.82
C THR A 148 1.57 -1.73 -32.95
N MET A 149 1.01 -2.10 -31.79
CA MET A 149 1.56 -3.10 -30.87
C MET A 149 1.25 -4.52 -31.34
N THR A 150 1.96 -5.50 -30.79
CA THR A 150 1.79 -6.93 -31.14
C THR A 150 0.41 -7.49 -30.83
N ASN A 151 -0.28 -6.95 -29.82
CA ASN A 151 -1.66 -7.29 -29.47
C ASN A 151 -2.72 -6.64 -30.39
N GLY A 152 -2.30 -5.80 -31.34
CA GLY A 152 -3.17 -5.10 -32.28
C GLY A 152 -3.70 -3.76 -31.78
N SER A 153 -3.35 -3.30 -30.57
CA SER A 153 -3.57 -1.92 -30.15
C SER A 153 -2.81 -0.97 -31.07
N SER A 154 -3.41 0.16 -31.45
CA SER A 154 -2.76 1.12 -32.35
C SER A 154 -3.20 2.56 -32.15
N VAL A 155 -2.32 3.49 -32.52
CA VAL A 155 -2.62 4.92 -32.65
C VAL A 155 -2.26 5.42 -34.03
N SER A 156 -3.00 6.40 -34.54
CA SER A 156 -2.71 7.08 -35.82
C SER A 156 -2.28 8.52 -35.57
N LEU A 157 -1.11 8.86 -36.08
CA LEU A 157 -0.47 10.15 -35.89
C LEU A 157 -0.50 10.90 -37.22
N ASP A 158 -0.92 12.16 -37.21
CA ASP A 158 -0.91 13.02 -38.40
C ASP A 158 0.45 13.70 -38.64
N GLY A 159 1.37 13.56 -37.68
CA GLY A 159 2.71 14.13 -37.68
C GLY A 159 2.81 15.53 -37.06
N ASN A 160 1.73 16.08 -36.50
CA ASN A 160 1.72 17.39 -35.86
C ASN A 160 1.77 17.23 -34.34
N PHE A 161 2.86 17.69 -33.74
CA PHE A 161 3.12 17.53 -32.31
C PHE A 161 3.38 18.88 -31.66
N ILE A 162 3.00 19.00 -30.39
CA ILE A 162 3.29 20.15 -29.54
C ILE A 162 4.03 19.70 -28.28
N LYS A 163 4.80 20.62 -27.70
CA LYS A 163 5.37 20.48 -26.37
C LYS A 163 4.31 20.83 -25.31
N GLU A 164 4.62 20.53 -24.05
CA GLU A 164 3.79 20.89 -22.89
C GLU A 164 3.44 22.40 -22.84
N ASP A 165 4.34 23.29 -23.26
CA ASP A 165 4.10 24.74 -23.32
C ASP A 165 3.20 25.19 -24.51
N GLY A 166 2.72 24.24 -25.31
CA GLY A 166 1.88 24.45 -26.48
C GLY A 166 2.62 24.86 -27.75
N THR A 167 3.96 24.96 -27.73
CA THR A 167 4.75 25.27 -28.93
C THR A 167 4.88 24.06 -29.85
N GLU A 168 4.95 24.29 -31.15
CA GLU A 168 5.12 23.22 -32.15
C GLU A 168 6.46 22.50 -31.96
N TYR A 169 6.44 21.17 -32.06
CA TYR A 169 7.63 20.34 -32.06
C TYR A 169 7.99 19.91 -33.49
N SER A 170 9.30 19.87 -33.78
CA SER A 170 9.84 19.37 -35.04
C SER A 170 11.04 18.48 -34.76
N GLY A 171 10.98 17.24 -35.21
CA GLY A 171 12.02 16.24 -34.95
C GLY A 171 11.48 14.82 -34.92
N SER A 172 12.32 13.93 -34.39
CA SER A 172 11.97 12.55 -34.10
C SER A 172 11.10 12.50 -32.84
N VAL A 173 10.10 11.61 -32.81
CA VAL A 173 9.20 11.40 -31.69
C VAL A 173 9.16 9.92 -31.36
N ASP A 174 9.55 9.57 -30.14
CA ASP A 174 9.38 8.22 -29.61
C ASP A 174 7.92 8.06 -29.16
N VAL A 175 7.29 6.98 -29.63
CA VAL A 175 5.91 6.62 -29.34
C VAL A 175 5.92 5.49 -28.33
N ILE A 176 5.56 5.80 -27.10
CA ILE A 176 5.47 4.86 -25.98
C ILE A 176 4.00 4.48 -25.84
N MET A 177 3.72 3.17 -25.81
CA MET A 177 2.36 2.68 -25.66
C MET A 177 2.31 1.51 -24.69
N HIS A 178 1.26 1.48 -23.87
CA HIS A 178 0.97 0.37 -22.98
C HIS A 178 -0.50 0.01 -23.02
N HIS A 179 -0.80 -1.25 -23.34
CA HIS A 179 -2.16 -1.78 -23.24
C HIS A 179 -2.35 -2.42 -21.86
N LEU A 180 -3.38 -2.00 -21.15
CA LEU A 180 -3.77 -2.59 -19.87
C LEU A 180 -5.02 -3.44 -20.11
N ASP A 181 -4.85 -4.75 -19.98
CA ASP A 181 -5.91 -5.74 -20.18
C ASP A 181 -6.75 -5.88 -18.89
N PRO A 182 -8.07 -5.67 -18.92
CA PRO A 182 -8.90 -5.75 -17.72
C PRO A 182 -8.92 -7.10 -17.02
N VAL A 183 -8.53 -8.19 -17.71
CA VAL A 183 -8.49 -9.53 -17.09
C VAL A 183 -7.10 -9.92 -16.56
N ASP A 184 -6.09 -9.05 -16.71
CA ASP A 184 -4.79 -9.22 -16.06
C ASP A 184 -4.97 -8.98 -14.55
N THR A 185 -4.56 -9.96 -13.73
CA THR A 185 -4.67 -9.91 -12.27
C THR A 185 -3.92 -8.74 -11.65
N SER A 186 -2.89 -8.23 -12.33
CA SER A 186 -2.10 -7.07 -11.90
C SER A 186 -2.62 -5.74 -12.47
N MET A 187 -3.62 -5.74 -13.36
CA MET A 187 -4.17 -4.52 -13.96
C MET A 187 -4.59 -3.47 -12.91
N PRO A 188 -5.25 -3.84 -11.79
CA PRO A 188 -5.61 -2.88 -10.75
C PRO A 188 -4.42 -2.14 -10.14
N LEU A 189 -3.20 -2.67 -10.24
CA LEU A 189 -1.94 -2.03 -9.79
C LEU A 189 -1.24 -1.22 -10.90
N GLN A 190 -1.61 -1.42 -12.17
CA GLN A 190 -1.07 -0.70 -13.34
C GLN A 190 -1.84 0.58 -13.69
N MET A 191 -3.17 0.60 -13.50
CA MET A 191 -4.03 1.71 -13.96
C MET A 191 -3.76 3.03 -13.20
N PRO A 192 -3.82 4.22 -13.80
CA PRO A 192 -3.65 5.46 -13.05
C PRO A 192 -4.88 5.77 -12.18
N GLY A 193 -4.65 6.54 -11.11
CA GLY A 193 -5.71 6.99 -10.21
C GLY A 193 -6.55 5.83 -9.64
N MET A 194 -7.87 6.00 -9.70
CA MET A 194 -8.87 4.95 -9.51
C MET A 194 -9.95 5.14 -10.58
N LEU A 195 -10.83 4.14 -10.77
CA LEU A 195 -11.93 4.18 -11.73
C LEU A 195 -13.08 5.11 -11.28
N TYR A 196 -12.76 6.37 -10.99
CA TYR A 196 -13.64 7.46 -10.58
C TYR A 196 -13.56 8.59 -11.60
N ALA A 197 -14.71 9.11 -12.02
CA ALA A 197 -14.80 9.90 -13.24
C ALA A 197 -15.84 11.03 -13.19
N GLU A 198 -15.57 12.05 -14.00
CA GLU A 198 -16.48 13.15 -14.36
C GLU A 198 -17.06 12.88 -15.76
N ASN A 199 -18.38 12.76 -15.86
CA ASN A 199 -19.06 12.60 -17.14
C ASN A 199 -19.26 13.96 -17.86
N THR A 200 -19.76 13.98 -19.09
CA THR A 200 -19.95 15.25 -19.83
C THR A 200 -20.96 16.23 -19.20
N ASP A 201 -21.80 15.75 -18.29
CA ASP A 201 -22.74 16.59 -17.54
C ASP A 201 -22.12 17.15 -16.24
N GLY A 202 -20.89 16.77 -15.90
CA GLY A 202 -20.22 17.10 -14.63
C GLY A 202 -20.60 16.18 -13.46
N ALA A 203 -21.35 15.09 -13.71
CA ALA A 203 -21.77 14.15 -12.70
C ALA A 203 -20.70 13.11 -12.36
N GLU A 204 -20.64 12.70 -11.09
CA GLU A 204 -19.75 11.62 -10.65
C GLU A 204 -20.18 10.26 -11.18
N ARG A 205 -19.19 9.50 -11.63
CA ARG A 205 -19.33 8.12 -12.10
C ARG A 205 -18.21 7.27 -11.53
N MET A 206 -18.53 6.01 -11.26
CA MET A 206 -17.52 4.97 -11.23
C MET A 206 -17.48 4.28 -12.59
N LEU A 207 -16.35 3.66 -12.89
CA LEU A 207 -16.13 3.02 -14.18
C LEU A 207 -15.90 1.51 -14.05
N GLN A 208 -16.36 0.78 -15.06
CA GLN A 208 -15.99 -0.60 -15.34
C GLN A 208 -15.28 -0.65 -16.68
N THR A 209 -14.02 -1.12 -16.68
CA THR A 209 -13.18 -1.10 -17.86
C THR A 209 -13.28 -2.33 -18.74
N LEU A 210 -13.32 -2.09 -20.05
CA LEU A 210 -13.22 -3.11 -21.10
C LEU A 210 -11.89 -3.01 -21.89
N GLY A 211 -10.99 -2.12 -21.50
CA GLY A 211 -9.66 -1.99 -22.08
C GLY A 211 -9.10 -0.57 -21.96
N MET A 212 -7.82 -0.49 -21.59
CA MET A 212 -7.09 0.75 -21.40
C MET A 212 -5.87 0.82 -22.33
N LEU A 213 -5.52 2.04 -22.76
CA LEU A 213 -4.33 2.33 -23.54
C LEU A 213 -3.64 3.59 -23.01
N ALA A 214 -2.44 3.42 -22.47
CA ALA A 214 -1.52 4.52 -22.18
C ALA A 214 -0.76 4.87 -23.45
N VAL A 215 -0.66 6.17 -23.75
CA VAL A 215 0.15 6.68 -24.86
C VAL A 215 0.94 7.88 -24.38
N GLU A 216 2.25 7.83 -24.50
CA GLU A 216 3.15 8.96 -24.30
C GLU A 216 3.97 9.21 -25.57
N LEU A 217 4.24 10.48 -25.85
CA LEU A 217 5.12 10.90 -26.94
C LEU A 217 6.31 11.64 -26.36
N ARG A 218 7.54 11.22 -26.70
CA ARG A 218 8.76 11.89 -26.22
C ARG A 218 9.62 12.42 -27.34
N GLY A 219 10.10 13.65 -27.18
CA GLY A 219 11.06 14.29 -28.06
C GLY A 219 12.49 13.79 -27.82
N THR A 220 13.40 14.14 -28.74
CA THR A 220 14.79 13.67 -28.68
C THR A 220 15.59 14.18 -27.48
N ALA A 221 15.14 15.24 -26.80
CA ALA A 221 15.75 15.73 -25.57
C ALA A 221 14.97 15.32 -24.31
N GLY A 222 14.05 14.36 -24.44
CA GLY A 222 13.17 13.91 -23.35
C GLY A 222 11.98 14.85 -23.10
N GLU A 223 11.63 15.71 -24.06
CA GLU A 223 10.45 16.56 -23.92
C GLU A 223 9.16 15.74 -23.98
N ASP A 224 8.22 15.99 -23.07
CA ASP A 224 6.86 15.46 -23.19
C ASP A 224 6.12 16.18 -24.32
N LEU A 225 5.55 15.38 -25.23
CA LEU A 225 4.85 15.85 -26.41
C LEU A 225 3.39 15.39 -26.41
N ASN A 226 2.55 16.11 -27.14
CA ASN A 226 1.17 15.73 -27.38
C ASN A 226 0.74 16.07 -28.82
N LEU A 227 -0.48 15.69 -29.20
CA LEU A 227 -1.09 16.06 -30.48
C LEU A 227 -1.27 17.58 -30.55
N ALA A 228 -1.00 18.17 -31.72
CA ALA A 228 -1.22 19.59 -31.93
C ALA A 228 -2.71 19.96 -31.77
N ALA A 229 -2.99 21.21 -31.38
CA ALA A 229 -4.36 21.68 -31.21
C ALA A 229 -5.17 21.52 -32.51
N GLY A 230 -6.28 20.77 -32.42
CA GLY A 230 -7.16 20.46 -33.55
C GLY A 230 -6.76 19.24 -34.38
N SER A 231 -5.61 18.62 -34.09
CA SER A 231 -5.27 17.28 -34.56
C SER A 231 -6.05 16.22 -33.78
N THR A 232 -6.21 15.05 -34.39
CA THR A 232 -6.85 13.90 -33.75
C THR A 232 -6.11 12.61 -34.09
N SER A 233 -6.26 11.59 -33.24
CA SER A 233 -5.75 10.24 -33.46
C SER A 233 -6.90 9.24 -33.39
N GLU A 234 -7.03 8.36 -34.37
CA GLU A 234 -7.77 7.10 -34.19
C GLU A 234 -6.97 6.18 -33.27
N ILE A 235 -7.62 5.71 -32.21
CA ILE A 235 -7.08 4.68 -31.30
C ILE A 235 -7.87 3.38 -31.47
N ARG A 236 -7.14 2.26 -31.34
CA ARG A 236 -7.70 0.90 -31.33
C ARG A 236 -7.28 0.20 -30.05
N ILE A 237 -8.27 -0.29 -29.31
CA ILE A 237 -8.06 -1.01 -28.05
C ILE A 237 -8.72 -2.40 -28.19
N PRO A 238 -7.96 -3.50 -28.03
CA PRO A 238 -8.52 -4.84 -28.06
C PRO A 238 -9.40 -5.07 -26.83
N VAL A 239 -10.47 -5.84 -27.02
CA VAL A 239 -11.33 -6.32 -25.93
C VAL A 239 -11.03 -7.78 -25.71
N ASP A 240 -10.77 -8.17 -24.46
CA ASP A 240 -10.55 -9.57 -24.12
C ASP A 240 -11.76 -10.43 -24.52
N ALA A 241 -11.47 -11.65 -24.98
CA ALA A 241 -12.49 -12.55 -25.49
C ALA A 241 -13.56 -12.92 -24.45
N SER A 242 -13.20 -12.92 -23.17
CA SER A 242 -14.13 -13.20 -22.07
C SER A 242 -15.13 -12.06 -21.83
N LEU A 243 -14.78 -10.82 -22.20
CA LEU A 243 -15.59 -9.62 -22.02
C LEU A 243 -16.47 -9.29 -23.24
N LEU A 244 -16.13 -9.80 -24.43
CA LEU A 244 -16.90 -9.57 -25.65
C LEU A 244 -18.41 -9.87 -25.55
N PRO A 245 -18.88 -10.91 -24.83
CA PRO A 245 -20.32 -11.19 -24.72
C PRO A 245 -21.13 -10.09 -24.04
N SER A 246 -20.51 -9.31 -23.13
CA SER A 246 -21.14 -8.19 -22.41
C SER A 246 -20.75 -6.81 -22.97
N ALA A 247 -19.83 -6.76 -23.92
CA ALA A 247 -19.33 -5.52 -24.51
C ALA A 247 -20.41 -4.80 -25.36
N PRO A 248 -20.77 -3.54 -25.05
CA PRO A 248 -21.73 -2.78 -25.84
C PRO A 248 -21.19 -2.39 -27.22
N ALA A 249 -22.09 -2.18 -28.20
CA ALA A 249 -21.70 -1.80 -29.56
C ALA A 249 -21.01 -0.42 -29.65
N THR A 250 -21.35 0.49 -28.74
CA THR A 250 -20.71 1.79 -28.57
C THR A 250 -20.43 2.01 -27.09
N ILE A 251 -19.32 2.64 -26.76
CA ILE A 251 -18.88 2.89 -25.39
C ILE A 251 -18.30 4.30 -25.27
N PRO A 252 -18.54 5.04 -24.17
CA PRO A 252 -17.86 6.30 -23.93
C PRO A 252 -16.34 6.08 -23.79
N LEU A 253 -15.57 7.08 -24.22
CA LEU A 253 -14.14 7.13 -23.99
C LEU A 253 -13.83 8.04 -22.82
N TRP A 254 -12.84 7.66 -22.03
CA TRP A 254 -12.43 8.39 -20.84
C TRP A 254 -10.93 8.61 -20.88
N TYR A 255 -10.49 9.86 -20.73
CA TYR A 255 -9.06 10.15 -20.54
C TYR A 255 -8.76 10.37 -19.07
N PHE A 256 -7.57 9.98 -18.63
CA PHE A 256 -7.11 10.32 -17.29
C PHE A 256 -6.54 11.74 -17.27
N ASP A 257 -7.07 12.59 -16.40
CA ASP A 257 -6.55 13.94 -16.16
C ASP A 257 -5.42 13.84 -15.12
N GLU A 258 -4.17 13.79 -15.58
CA GLU A 258 -2.99 13.61 -14.71
C GLU A 258 -2.75 14.77 -13.75
N ILE A 259 -3.32 15.95 -14.04
CA ILE A 259 -3.25 17.10 -13.14
C ILE A 259 -4.16 16.87 -11.95
N ASN A 260 -5.41 16.46 -12.19
CA ASN A 260 -6.47 16.38 -11.19
C ASN A 260 -6.70 14.98 -10.59
N GLY A 261 -6.25 13.92 -11.25
CA GLY A 261 -6.22 12.54 -10.73
C GLY A 261 -7.48 11.71 -10.94
N TYR A 262 -8.37 12.12 -11.84
CA TYR A 262 -9.63 11.43 -12.14
C TYR A 262 -9.88 11.33 -13.64
N TRP A 263 -10.77 10.43 -14.05
CA TRP A 263 -11.10 10.20 -15.45
C TRP A 263 -12.15 11.19 -15.95
N LYS A 264 -12.06 11.62 -17.21
CA LYS A 264 -12.99 12.56 -17.83
C LYS A 264 -13.54 12.01 -19.12
N GLU A 265 -14.85 12.07 -19.28
CA GLU A 265 -15.53 11.60 -20.49
C GLU A 265 -15.19 12.53 -21.67
N GLU A 266 -14.65 11.95 -22.75
CA GLU A 266 -14.45 12.64 -24.02
C GLU A 266 -14.59 11.68 -25.19
N GLY A 267 -15.65 11.86 -25.97
CA GLY A 267 -15.88 11.07 -27.18
C GLY A 267 -16.43 9.66 -26.90
N GLN A 268 -16.36 8.81 -27.92
CA GLN A 268 -16.89 7.45 -27.87
C GLN A 268 -16.14 6.54 -28.84
N ALA A 269 -16.15 5.24 -28.56
CA ALA A 269 -15.63 4.20 -29.42
C ALA A 269 -16.74 3.26 -29.89
N THR A 270 -16.56 2.66 -31.07
CA THR A 270 -17.46 1.65 -31.63
C THR A 270 -16.76 0.30 -31.67
N LEU A 271 -17.46 -0.76 -31.26
CA LEU A 271 -16.97 -2.12 -31.32
C LEU A 271 -16.96 -2.60 -32.77
N ASN A 272 -15.79 -3.00 -33.27
CA ASN A 272 -15.62 -3.59 -34.60
C ASN A 272 -14.73 -4.83 -34.52
N GLY A 273 -15.35 -6.01 -34.66
CA GLY A 273 -14.70 -7.27 -34.35
C GLY A 273 -14.48 -7.37 -32.84
N ASN A 274 -13.22 -7.50 -32.43
CA ASN A 274 -12.81 -7.55 -31.02
C ASN A 274 -12.04 -6.29 -30.60
N PHE A 275 -12.32 -5.14 -31.23
CA PHE A 275 -11.65 -3.88 -30.93
C PHE A 275 -12.67 -2.77 -30.74
N TYR A 276 -12.47 -1.95 -29.71
CA TYR A 276 -13.04 -0.61 -29.67
C TYR A 276 -12.19 0.34 -30.50
N ILE A 277 -12.85 1.07 -31.41
CA ILE A 277 -12.22 2.04 -32.30
C ILE A 277 -12.86 3.40 -32.06
N GLY A 278 -12.06 4.40 -31.71
CA GLY A 278 -12.51 5.76 -31.44
C GLY A 278 -11.48 6.80 -31.85
N THR A 279 -11.83 8.07 -31.71
CA THR A 279 -10.96 9.20 -32.08
C THR A 279 -10.74 10.09 -30.86
N VAL A 280 -9.47 10.42 -30.58
CA VAL A 280 -9.04 11.24 -29.43
C VAL A 280 -8.34 12.51 -29.90
N SER A 281 -8.38 13.55 -29.07
CA SER A 281 -7.80 14.87 -29.38
C SER A 281 -6.43 15.11 -28.72
N HIS A 282 -6.06 14.27 -27.75
CA HIS A 282 -4.78 14.30 -27.05
C HIS A 282 -4.42 12.90 -26.53
N PHE A 283 -3.21 12.73 -26.04
CA PHE A 283 -2.76 11.51 -25.37
C PHE A 283 -2.58 11.70 -23.86
N SER A 284 -2.92 10.63 -23.15
CA SER A 284 -2.68 10.31 -21.74
C SER A 284 -3.04 8.81 -21.62
N PHE A 285 -3.59 8.37 -20.49
CA PHE A 285 -4.32 7.10 -20.45
C PHE A 285 -5.73 7.28 -21.01
N TRP A 286 -6.12 6.41 -21.93
CA TRP A 286 -7.46 6.33 -22.49
C TRP A 286 -8.13 5.01 -22.14
N ASN A 287 -9.43 5.07 -21.85
CA ASN A 287 -10.17 3.93 -21.35
C ASN A 287 -11.53 3.77 -22.05
N CYS A 288 -11.95 2.54 -22.26
CA CYS A 288 -13.23 2.15 -22.85
C CYS A 288 -14.14 1.58 -21.76
N ASP A 289 -14.94 2.45 -21.12
CA ASP A 289 -15.60 2.09 -19.86
C ASP A 289 -17.11 2.26 -19.87
N ILE A 290 -17.77 1.34 -19.16
CA ILE A 290 -19.18 1.42 -18.82
C ILE A 290 -19.31 2.23 -17.52
N PRO A 291 -19.99 3.38 -17.52
CA PRO A 291 -20.20 4.16 -16.32
C PRO A 291 -21.30 3.56 -15.44
N ALA A 292 -21.14 3.69 -14.13
CA ALA A 292 -22.18 3.43 -13.13
C ALA A 292 -22.27 4.59 -12.13
N GLU A 293 -23.42 4.72 -11.48
CA GLU A 293 -23.56 5.59 -10.32
C GLU A 293 -22.76 5.00 -9.15
N ALA A 294 -22.08 5.87 -8.41
CA ALA A 294 -21.12 5.48 -7.38
C ALA A 294 -21.60 5.92 -6.01
N VAL A 295 -21.38 5.07 -5.01
CA VAL A 295 -21.42 5.43 -3.59
C VAL A 295 -20.12 5.00 -2.92
N THR A 296 -19.74 5.70 -1.88
CA THR A 296 -18.59 5.35 -1.05
C THR A 296 -19.01 4.28 -0.05
N LEU A 297 -18.22 3.23 0.08
CA LEU A 297 -18.39 2.22 1.11
C LEU A 297 -17.07 2.06 1.88
N CYS A 298 -17.14 2.26 3.19
CA CYS A 298 -16.07 1.88 4.11
C CYS A 298 -16.40 0.55 4.78
N VAL A 299 -15.44 -0.35 4.79
CA VAL A 299 -15.54 -1.67 5.43
C VAL A 299 -14.52 -1.72 6.55
N SER A 300 -14.97 -2.01 7.76
CA SER A 300 -14.10 -2.41 8.87
C SER A 300 -14.22 -3.91 9.11
N VAL A 301 -13.14 -4.57 9.49
CA VAL A 301 -13.17 -5.99 9.88
C VAL A 301 -12.65 -6.13 11.30
N ASN A 302 -13.44 -6.81 12.14
CA ASN A 302 -13.10 -7.07 13.54
C ASN A 302 -13.15 -8.57 13.86
N ASP A 303 -12.46 -8.97 14.91
CA ASP A 303 -12.65 -10.30 15.52
C ASP A 303 -13.96 -10.37 16.34
N GLU A 304 -14.28 -11.56 16.88
CA GLU A 304 -15.45 -11.77 17.75
C GLU A 304 -15.41 -10.98 19.07
N GLN A 305 -14.24 -10.47 19.47
CA GLN A 305 -14.02 -9.67 20.67
C GLN A 305 -14.18 -8.16 20.39
N GLY A 306 -14.29 -7.77 19.11
CA GLY A 306 -14.43 -6.40 18.66
C GLY A 306 -13.09 -5.68 18.43
N ASN A 307 -11.97 -6.39 18.42
CA ASN A 307 -10.67 -5.82 18.05
C ASN A 307 -10.58 -5.69 16.52
N PRO A 308 -10.02 -4.59 15.99
CA PRO A 308 -9.83 -4.44 14.54
C PRO A 308 -8.78 -5.43 14.04
N LEU A 309 -9.06 -6.03 12.88
CA LEU A 309 -8.12 -6.88 12.15
C LEU A 309 -7.58 -6.07 10.97
N ASN A 310 -6.29 -5.80 10.99
CA ASN A 310 -5.58 -5.11 9.91
C ASN A 310 -4.94 -6.13 8.95
N ASN A 311 -4.30 -5.65 7.88
CA ASN A 311 -3.49 -6.49 7.02
C ASN A 311 -4.26 -7.68 6.40
N LEU A 312 -5.56 -7.51 6.16
CA LEU A 312 -6.41 -8.40 5.37
C LEU A 312 -6.77 -7.75 4.04
N TYR A 313 -7.17 -8.57 3.07
CA TYR A 313 -7.67 -8.09 1.80
C TYR A 313 -9.18 -8.28 1.70
N VAL A 314 -9.90 -7.21 1.38
CA VAL A 314 -11.36 -7.24 1.15
C VAL A 314 -11.62 -7.10 -0.34
N THR A 315 -12.51 -7.92 -0.87
CA THR A 315 -13.07 -7.73 -2.21
C THR A 315 -14.57 -7.54 -2.15
N ILE A 316 -15.09 -6.77 -3.11
CA ILE A 316 -16.50 -6.51 -3.31
C ILE A 316 -16.82 -6.74 -4.78
N THR A 317 -17.75 -7.65 -5.06
CA THR A 317 -18.13 -8.05 -6.40
C THR A 317 -19.57 -7.65 -6.71
N SER A 318 -19.75 -6.88 -7.78
CA SER A 318 -21.03 -6.72 -8.47
C SER A 318 -21.08 -7.70 -9.65
N ASN A 319 -22.22 -8.37 -9.81
CA ASN A 319 -22.46 -9.21 -10.98
C ASN A 319 -22.44 -8.43 -12.31
N THR A 320 -22.67 -7.12 -12.25
CA THR A 320 -22.73 -6.24 -13.41
C THR A 320 -21.40 -5.55 -13.65
N PHE A 321 -20.82 -4.96 -12.60
CA PHE A 321 -19.67 -4.05 -12.69
C PHE A 321 -18.34 -4.65 -12.22
N GLY A 322 -18.32 -5.95 -11.97
CA GLY A 322 -17.10 -6.70 -11.63
C GLY A 322 -16.65 -6.53 -10.18
N THR A 323 -15.42 -6.98 -9.92
CA THR A 323 -14.81 -7.03 -8.59
C THR A 323 -13.84 -5.87 -8.38
N ARG A 324 -13.80 -5.37 -7.15
CA ARG A 324 -12.80 -4.42 -6.65
C ARG A 324 -12.36 -4.83 -5.26
N GLY A 325 -11.21 -4.36 -4.79
CA GLY A 325 -10.75 -4.69 -3.45
C GLY A 325 -9.79 -3.66 -2.89
N GLY A 326 -9.49 -3.81 -1.61
CA GLY A 326 -8.60 -2.95 -0.85
C GLY A 326 -8.06 -3.65 0.38
N ASN A 327 -6.91 -3.17 0.84
CA ASN A 327 -6.22 -3.69 2.02
C ASN A 327 -6.69 -2.95 3.26
N LEU A 328 -6.94 -3.68 4.34
CA LEU A 328 -7.25 -3.09 5.63
C LEU A 328 -6.00 -2.45 6.23
N ASN A 329 -6.15 -1.22 6.69
CA ASN A 329 -5.08 -0.49 7.36
C ASN A 329 -4.91 -0.88 8.83
N ASP A 330 -4.03 -0.17 9.54
CA ASP A 330 -3.70 -0.31 10.96
C ASP A 330 -4.91 -0.27 11.91
N VAL A 331 -6.03 0.33 11.52
CA VAL A 331 -7.29 0.35 12.29
C VAL A 331 -8.35 -0.61 11.75
N GLY A 332 -7.97 -1.52 10.85
CA GLY A 332 -8.83 -2.55 10.29
C GLY A 332 -9.87 -2.03 9.30
N GLU A 333 -9.62 -0.90 8.63
CA GLU A 333 -10.56 -0.23 7.72
C GLU A 333 -10.01 -0.09 6.29
N THR A 334 -10.89 -0.20 5.29
CA THR A 334 -10.64 0.23 3.91
C THR A 334 -11.89 0.90 3.34
N CYS A 335 -11.71 1.89 2.46
CA CYS A 335 -12.81 2.61 1.81
C CYS A 335 -12.63 2.64 0.29
N GLY A 336 -13.75 2.68 -0.44
CA GLY A 336 -13.72 2.78 -1.91
C GLY A 336 -15.10 2.99 -2.52
N PHE A 337 -15.13 3.21 -3.83
CA PHE A 337 -16.37 3.37 -4.59
C PHE A 337 -16.96 2.02 -5.01
N VAL A 338 -18.25 1.83 -4.78
CA VAL A 338 -19.07 0.68 -5.19
C VAL A 338 -20.29 1.16 -5.99
N PRO A 339 -20.88 0.31 -6.86
CA PRO A 339 -22.04 0.72 -7.64
C PRO A 339 -23.26 0.87 -6.75
N SER A 340 -23.99 1.97 -6.95
CA SER A 340 -25.27 2.19 -6.27
C SER A 340 -26.32 1.18 -6.71
N GLU A 341 -27.32 0.93 -5.86
CA GLU A 341 -28.47 0.07 -6.12
C GLU A 341 -28.17 -1.41 -6.46
N GLU A 342 -26.92 -1.85 -6.33
CA GLU A 342 -26.48 -3.23 -6.57
C GLU A 342 -26.43 -4.03 -5.26
N VAL A 343 -26.80 -5.32 -5.33
CA VAL A 343 -26.49 -6.28 -4.27
C VAL A 343 -25.06 -6.78 -4.52
N LEU A 344 -24.19 -6.66 -3.52
CA LEU A 344 -22.76 -6.91 -3.65
C LEU A 344 -22.34 -8.12 -2.82
N GLU A 345 -21.46 -8.95 -3.35
CA GLU A 345 -20.80 -10.01 -2.60
C GLU A 345 -19.48 -9.48 -2.03
N LEU A 346 -19.36 -9.46 -0.71
CA LEU A 346 -18.14 -9.08 0.00
C LEU A 346 -17.41 -10.35 0.46
N ASN A 347 -16.12 -10.43 0.17
CA ASN A 347 -15.24 -11.50 0.63
C ASN A 347 -14.05 -10.91 1.39
N VAL A 348 -13.71 -11.50 2.54
CA VAL A 348 -12.51 -11.16 3.33
C VAL A 348 -11.50 -12.30 3.19
N TYR A 349 -10.25 -11.97 2.88
CA TYR A 349 -9.16 -12.92 2.71
C TYR A 349 -8.01 -12.62 3.69
N GLY A 350 -7.36 -13.67 4.17
CA GLY A 350 -6.07 -13.59 4.84
C GLY A 350 -4.92 -13.51 3.85
N TYR A 351 -5.07 -12.77 2.74
CA TYR A 351 -4.12 -12.78 1.60
C TYR A 351 -3.81 -14.21 1.07
N GLN A 352 -2.74 -14.38 0.29
CA GLN A 352 -2.34 -15.67 -0.30
C GLN A 352 -1.69 -16.64 0.71
N PHE A 353 -1.74 -16.33 2.02
CA PHE A 353 -1.31 -17.25 3.07
C PHE A 353 -2.54 -17.95 3.67
N CYS A 354 -2.41 -19.25 3.94
CA CYS A 354 -3.48 -20.14 4.41
C CYS A 354 -4.56 -20.49 3.39
N ASP A 355 -4.24 -20.44 2.09
CA ASP A 355 -5.11 -20.73 0.94
C ASP A 355 -5.86 -19.52 0.34
N ASP A 356 -6.34 -19.66 -0.91
CA ASP A 356 -7.02 -18.59 -1.64
C ASP A 356 -8.53 -18.51 -1.31
N THR A 357 -9.01 -19.17 -0.24
CA THR A 357 -10.43 -19.19 0.10
C THR A 357 -10.82 -17.99 0.97
N PRO A 358 -12.01 -17.41 0.77
CA PRO A 358 -12.51 -16.37 1.64
C PRO A 358 -12.66 -16.87 3.08
N LEU A 359 -12.15 -16.12 4.05
CA LEU A 359 -12.36 -16.33 5.48
C LEU A 359 -13.82 -16.05 5.87
N GLN A 360 -14.46 -15.14 5.14
CA GLN A 360 -15.86 -14.75 5.32
C GLN A 360 -16.41 -14.25 3.98
N THR A 361 -17.66 -14.61 3.70
CA THR A 361 -18.43 -14.14 2.55
C THR A 361 -19.78 -13.63 3.01
N GLU A 362 -20.16 -12.41 2.61
CA GLU A 362 -21.45 -11.80 2.92
C GLU A 362 -22.08 -11.13 1.70
N MET A 363 -23.42 -11.15 1.62
CA MET A 363 -24.16 -10.33 0.67
C MET A 363 -24.57 -9.03 1.34
N ILE A 364 -24.16 -7.90 0.78
CA ILE A 364 -24.39 -6.55 1.32
C ILE A 364 -25.15 -5.67 0.32
N GLY A 365 -25.64 -4.53 0.81
CA GLY A 365 -26.43 -3.59 0.01
C GLY A 365 -27.87 -4.07 -0.24
N PRO A 366 -28.58 -3.45 -1.19
CA PRO A 366 -28.13 -2.36 -2.05
C PRO A 366 -27.95 -1.03 -1.29
N PHE A 367 -26.92 -0.27 -1.66
CA PHE A 367 -26.63 1.04 -1.09
C PHE A 367 -27.07 2.16 -2.06
N THR A 368 -27.66 3.21 -1.51
CA THR A 368 -28.10 4.41 -2.28
C THR A 368 -27.43 5.69 -1.80
N GLU A 369 -26.60 5.61 -0.76
CA GLU A 369 -25.87 6.70 -0.16
C GLU A 369 -24.55 6.17 0.41
N ASP A 370 -23.58 7.06 0.61
CA ASP A 370 -22.29 6.72 1.24
C ASP A 370 -22.54 6.01 2.57
N SER A 371 -21.87 4.88 2.79
CA SER A 371 -22.16 3.95 3.89
C SER A 371 -20.89 3.41 4.54
N SER A 372 -21.02 2.91 5.78
CA SER A 372 -19.95 2.18 6.46
C SER A 372 -20.53 0.93 7.11
N ILE A 373 -19.81 -0.19 6.99
CA ILE A 373 -20.20 -1.48 7.55
C ILE A 373 -19.03 -2.10 8.32
N THR A 374 -19.37 -2.99 9.25
CA THR A 374 -18.39 -3.79 9.99
C THR A 374 -18.68 -5.25 9.76
N ILE A 375 -17.65 -6.00 9.35
CA ILE A 375 -17.68 -7.45 9.20
C ILE A 375 -16.99 -8.06 10.41
N THR A 376 -17.58 -9.10 10.97
CA THR A 376 -16.98 -9.86 12.08
C THR A 376 -16.43 -11.17 11.55
N LEU A 377 -15.12 -11.38 11.67
CA LEU A 377 -14.51 -12.67 11.40
C LEU A 377 -14.70 -13.59 12.61
N ASN A 378 -15.26 -14.78 12.34
CA ASN A 378 -15.43 -15.80 13.36
C ASN A 378 -14.08 -16.45 13.67
N ASN A 379 -13.90 -16.85 14.93
CA ASN A 379 -12.68 -17.54 15.33
C ASN A 379 -12.56 -18.90 14.61
N SER A 380 -11.39 -19.16 14.02
CA SER A 380 -11.04 -20.44 13.39
C SER A 380 -9.91 -21.11 14.16
N THR A 381 -9.82 -22.43 14.08
CA THR A 381 -8.65 -23.16 14.59
C THR A 381 -7.51 -23.23 13.58
N GLU A 382 -7.80 -22.99 12.30
CA GLU A 382 -6.83 -23.06 11.19
C GLU A 382 -6.11 -21.72 10.98
N ILE A 383 -6.69 -20.63 11.50
CA ILE A 383 -6.20 -19.26 11.35
C ILE A 383 -6.13 -18.62 12.74
N ILE A 384 -4.95 -18.15 13.09
CA ILE A 384 -4.62 -17.64 14.41
C ILE A 384 -4.28 -16.15 14.27
N SER A 385 -4.89 -15.32 15.10
CA SER A 385 -4.53 -13.89 15.18
C SER A 385 -3.24 -13.72 15.98
N GLU A 386 -2.34 -12.90 15.45
CA GLU A 386 -1.05 -12.61 16.06
C GLU A 386 -0.82 -11.09 16.14
N THR A 387 -0.20 -10.69 17.23
CA THR A 387 0.28 -9.32 17.45
C THR A 387 1.79 -9.36 17.63
N VAL A 388 2.54 -8.67 16.76
CA VAL A 388 3.99 -8.52 16.87
C VAL A 388 4.31 -7.10 17.30
N VAL A 389 4.94 -6.94 18.47
CA VAL A 389 5.32 -5.63 19.03
C VAL A 389 6.82 -5.55 19.22
N GLY A 390 7.38 -4.35 19.12
CA GLY A 390 8.79 -4.13 19.40
C GLY A 390 9.18 -2.68 19.53
N GLN A 391 10.45 -2.46 19.88
CA GLN A 391 11.08 -1.14 19.88
C GLN A 391 12.08 -1.06 18.73
N PHE A 392 12.28 0.14 18.17
CA PHE A 392 13.20 0.36 17.08
C PHE A 392 14.07 1.59 17.32
N ASN A 393 15.38 1.36 17.37
CA ASN A 393 16.40 2.35 17.63
C ASN A 393 17.37 2.49 16.46
N THR A 394 17.90 3.71 16.32
CA THR A 394 19.09 4.01 15.51
C THR A 394 20.29 3.22 16.03
N CYS A 395 21.35 3.10 15.22
CA CYS A 395 22.56 2.41 15.66
C CYS A 395 23.23 3.00 16.93
N ASN A 396 22.93 4.27 17.24
CA ASN A 396 23.45 4.95 18.45
C ASN A 396 22.54 4.78 19.68
N GLY A 397 21.52 3.93 19.61
CA GLY A 397 20.58 3.67 20.71
C GLY A 397 19.50 4.74 20.92
N ASN A 398 19.35 5.71 20.02
CA ASN A 398 18.23 6.67 20.05
C ASN A 398 17.00 6.06 19.36
N THR A 399 15.79 6.42 19.78
CA THR A 399 14.54 5.95 19.15
C THR A 399 14.39 6.44 17.71
N VAL A 400 14.05 5.54 16.79
CA VAL A 400 13.68 5.91 15.42
C VAL A 400 12.28 6.50 15.43
N THR A 401 12.14 7.73 14.94
CA THR A 401 10.84 8.42 14.82
C THR A 401 10.31 8.44 13.39
N ASP A 402 11.17 8.12 12.43
CA ASP A 402 10.87 8.12 11.01
C ASP A 402 11.48 6.87 10.36
N GLY A 403 10.66 5.83 10.28
CA GLY A 403 11.05 4.51 9.85
C GLY A 403 9.84 3.61 9.76
N TYR A 404 10.04 2.41 9.26
CA TYR A 404 9.00 1.40 9.13
C TYR A 404 9.56 0.01 9.39
N VAL A 405 8.66 -0.91 9.66
CA VAL A 405 8.97 -2.33 9.83
C VAL A 405 8.23 -3.11 8.75
N GLN A 406 8.97 -3.97 8.07
CA GLN A 406 8.46 -4.97 7.15
C GLN A 406 8.48 -6.32 7.84
N LEU A 407 7.31 -6.91 8.03
CA LEU A 407 7.14 -8.28 8.49
C LEU A 407 6.79 -9.15 7.29
N THR A 408 7.59 -10.18 7.02
CA THR A 408 7.32 -11.14 5.95
C THR A 408 6.82 -12.45 6.54
N TYR A 409 5.64 -12.89 6.08
CA TYR A 409 5.02 -14.16 6.44
C TYR A 409 4.55 -14.88 5.17
N GLY A 410 5.06 -16.09 4.94
CA GLY A 410 4.85 -16.77 3.66
C GLY A 410 5.40 -15.95 2.49
N ASN A 411 4.52 -15.55 1.56
CA ASN A 411 4.86 -14.71 0.41
C ASN A 411 4.42 -13.25 0.57
N GLU A 412 3.86 -12.88 1.73
CA GLU A 412 3.32 -11.54 1.97
C GLU A 412 4.27 -10.73 2.84
N THR A 413 4.41 -9.44 2.51
CA THR A 413 5.16 -8.48 3.31
C THR A 413 4.23 -7.38 3.79
N PHE A 414 4.06 -7.29 5.11
CA PHE A 414 3.30 -6.23 5.75
C PHE A 414 4.23 -5.09 6.13
N THR A 415 3.91 -3.89 5.67
CA THR A 415 4.66 -2.68 6.02
C THR A 415 3.83 -1.84 6.99
N ASP A 416 4.41 -1.51 8.14
CA ASP A 416 3.81 -0.64 9.15
C ASP A 416 4.83 0.38 9.66
N VAL A 417 4.36 1.60 9.92
CA VAL A 417 5.22 2.72 10.27
C VAL A 417 5.59 2.71 11.75
N VAL A 418 6.82 3.11 12.06
CA VAL A 418 7.31 3.25 13.43
C VAL A 418 6.78 4.56 14.01
N THR A 419 6.23 4.49 15.21
CA THR A 419 5.71 5.66 15.94
C THR A 419 6.44 5.78 17.27
N ASN A 420 7.22 6.85 17.42
CA ASN A 420 8.01 7.13 18.63
C ASN A 420 8.91 5.97 19.07
N GLY A 421 9.59 5.30 18.12
CA GLY A 421 10.47 4.16 18.39
C GLY A 421 9.75 2.87 18.73
N THR A 422 8.44 2.78 18.55
CA THR A 422 7.65 1.55 18.74
C THR A 422 6.89 1.19 17.48
N PHE A 423 6.66 -0.11 17.28
CA PHE A 423 5.81 -0.63 16.22
C PHE A 423 4.93 -1.74 16.77
N GLU A 424 3.78 -1.91 16.13
CA GLU A 424 2.83 -2.99 16.36
C GLU A 424 2.32 -3.43 14.99
N ILE A 425 2.48 -4.72 14.68
CA ILE A 425 1.98 -5.34 13.46
C ILE A 425 1.01 -6.42 13.90
N ASN A 426 -0.24 -6.28 13.50
CA ASN A 426 -1.20 -7.36 13.65
C ASN A 426 -1.31 -8.10 12.31
N LEU A 427 -1.52 -9.41 12.37
CA LEU A 427 -1.79 -10.23 11.19
C LEU A 427 -2.51 -11.51 11.60
N LEU A 428 -3.02 -12.21 10.60
CA LEU A 428 -3.43 -13.60 10.77
C LEU A 428 -2.30 -14.52 10.30
N ARG A 429 -2.18 -15.70 10.88
CA ARG A 429 -1.26 -16.76 10.42
C ARG A 429 -1.97 -18.11 10.36
N CYS A 430 -1.39 -19.03 9.62
CA CYS A 430 -1.86 -20.42 9.55
C CYS A 430 -1.44 -21.18 10.81
N ASP A 431 -2.24 -22.14 11.24
CA ASP A 431 -1.94 -22.98 12.41
C ASP A 431 -0.65 -23.80 12.22
N ASN A 432 -0.31 -24.14 10.98
CA ASN A 432 0.80 -25.01 10.59
C ASN A 432 2.12 -24.27 10.26
N ASP A 433 2.13 -22.94 10.23
CA ASP A 433 3.34 -22.14 10.01
C ASP A 433 3.45 -21.06 11.08
N ASN A 434 4.51 -21.17 11.86
CA ASN A 434 4.78 -20.35 13.02
C ASN A 434 6.02 -19.47 12.85
N THR A 435 6.57 -19.38 11.63
CA THR A 435 7.81 -18.63 11.33
C THR A 435 7.51 -17.35 10.56
N PHE A 436 8.29 -16.30 10.80
CA PHE A 436 8.21 -15.04 10.05
C PHE A 436 9.57 -14.33 10.07
N SER A 437 9.81 -13.38 9.17
CA SER A 437 10.98 -12.53 9.20
C SER A 437 10.62 -11.06 9.36
N VAL A 438 11.56 -10.26 9.87
CA VAL A 438 11.40 -8.82 10.06
C VAL A 438 12.61 -8.08 9.52
N VAL A 439 12.36 -6.99 8.80
CA VAL A 439 13.34 -5.94 8.47
C VAL A 439 12.80 -4.62 8.98
N ALA A 440 13.53 -3.94 9.87
CA ALA A 440 13.20 -2.58 10.27
C ALA A 440 14.15 -1.59 9.59
N ASN A 441 13.58 -0.54 8.98
CA ASN A 441 14.29 0.46 8.19
C ASN A 441 14.13 1.84 8.84
N ASP A 442 15.26 2.46 9.20
CA ASP A 442 15.39 3.86 9.59
C ASP A 442 15.46 4.70 8.32
N TYR A 443 14.29 5.20 7.93
CA TYR A 443 14.07 5.94 6.69
C TYR A 443 14.86 7.26 6.67
N ALA A 444 15.04 7.90 7.82
CA ALA A 444 15.78 9.16 7.92
C ALA A 444 17.31 8.99 7.79
N ASN A 445 17.87 7.88 8.31
CA ASN A 445 19.31 7.64 8.29
C ASN A 445 19.77 6.66 7.20
N LEU A 446 18.82 6.07 6.45
CA LEU A 446 19.08 5.04 5.42
C LEU A 446 19.80 3.82 6.02
N GLN A 447 19.36 3.37 7.19
CA GLN A 447 19.90 2.21 7.90
C GLN A 447 18.82 1.16 8.13
N SER A 448 19.19 -0.10 8.23
CA SER A 448 18.28 -1.22 8.47
C SER A 448 18.84 -2.18 9.50
N THR A 449 18.01 -3.12 9.95
CA THR A 449 18.41 -4.26 10.78
C THR A 449 19.02 -5.42 9.99
N GLY A 450 18.88 -5.44 8.66
CA GLY A 450 18.89 -6.70 7.92
C GLY A 450 17.64 -7.54 8.19
N GLU A 451 17.55 -8.69 7.52
CA GLU A 451 16.47 -9.65 7.74
C GLU A 451 16.75 -10.53 8.96
N ILE A 452 15.80 -10.57 9.88
CA ILE A 452 15.88 -11.34 11.12
C ILE A 452 14.71 -12.31 11.19
N ASN A 453 14.98 -13.61 11.39
CA ASN A 453 13.94 -14.64 11.47
C ASN A 453 13.45 -14.88 12.90
N TYR A 454 12.13 -14.96 13.06
CA TYR A 454 11.43 -15.17 14.32
C TYR A 454 10.40 -16.31 14.23
N THR A 455 9.87 -16.68 15.39
CA THR A 455 8.67 -17.51 15.51
C THR A 455 7.60 -16.81 16.33
N PHE A 456 6.33 -17.03 16.04
CA PHE A 456 5.25 -16.43 16.83
C PHE A 456 5.14 -17.05 18.23
N ASN A 457 4.81 -16.20 19.19
CA ASN A 457 4.37 -16.55 20.55
C ASN A 457 2.93 -16.04 20.74
N THR A 458 1.96 -16.89 20.43
CA THR A 458 0.53 -16.53 20.43
C THR A 458 0.03 -16.13 21.81
N PRO A 459 -0.78 -15.06 21.96
CA PRO A 459 -1.29 -14.18 20.90
C PRO A 459 -0.40 -12.96 20.61
N GLN A 460 0.68 -12.77 21.38
CA GLN A 460 1.53 -11.59 21.27
C GLN A 460 3.01 -11.97 21.31
N THR A 461 3.68 -11.75 20.18
CA THR A 461 5.12 -11.89 20.04
C THR A 461 5.79 -10.56 20.35
N SER A 462 6.53 -10.48 21.45
CA SER A 462 7.29 -9.28 21.80
C SER A 462 8.72 -9.42 21.31
N LEU A 463 9.11 -8.58 20.36
CA LEU A 463 10.47 -8.44 19.87
C LEU A 463 11.25 -7.52 20.81
N CYS A 464 12.54 -7.82 20.99
CA CYS A 464 13.47 -6.92 21.69
C CYS A 464 13.65 -5.60 20.91
N ILE A 465 14.54 -4.73 21.39
CA ILE A 465 14.96 -3.54 20.65
C ILE A 465 15.60 -3.98 19.33
N LEU A 466 15.01 -3.59 18.21
CA LEU A 466 15.63 -3.67 16.89
C LEU A 466 16.55 -2.46 16.72
N SER A 467 17.75 -2.67 16.16
CA SER A 467 18.73 -1.59 15.94
C SER A 467 19.08 -1.47 14.47
N ALA A 468 18.87 -0.30 13.88
CA ALA A 468 19.22 -0.02 12.47
C ALA A 468 20.73 0.21 12.33
N CYS A 469 21.49 -0.85 12.08
CA CYS A 469 22.94 -0.81 11.95
C CYS A 469 23.40 -1.63 10.73
N ASN A 470 23.46 -1.02 9.54
CA ASN A 470 23.94 -1.72 8.33
C ASN A 470 25.38 -2.26 8.45
N ASP A 471 26.20 -1.69 9.35
CA ASP A 471 27.58 -2.15 9.60
C ASP A 471 27.64 -3.26 10.67
N VAL A 472 26.54 -3.56 11.34
CA VAL A 472 26.46 -4.65 12.31
C VAL A 472 26.02 -5.90 11.54
N GLU A 473 27.01 -6.66 11.09
CA GLU A 473 26.76 -7.93 10.39
C GLU A 473 26.22 -8.98 11.35
N GLU A 474 26.61 -8.96 12.63
CA GLU A 474 26.16 -9.91 13.65
C GLU A 474 26.02 -9.27 15.03
N PHE A 475 25.07 -9.76 15.84
CA PHE A 475 24.87 -9.31 17.20
C PHE A 475 24.23 -10.39 18.10
N ILE A 476 24.42 -10.22 19.40
CA ILE A 476 23.69 -10.93 20.44
C ILE A 476 23.03 -9.89 21.34
N GLN A 477 21.73 -10.00 21.55
CA GLN A 477 21.01 -9.10 22.45
C GLN A 477 20.06 -9.83 23.38
N TYR A 478 19.89 -9.31 24.59
CA TYR A 478 18.94 -9.83 25.55
C TYR A 478 18.56 -8.79 26.60
N THR A 479 17.37 -8.95 27.16
CA THR A 479 16.82 -8.15 28.26
C THR A 479 16.47 -9.09 29.41
N ILE A 480 16.89 -8.76 30.62
CA ILE A 480 16.51 -9.46 31.85
C ILE A 480 15.60 -8.53 32.65
N ASP A 481 14.44 -9.04 33.06
CA ASP A 481 13.37 -8.29 33.72
C ASP A 481 13.03 -6.99 32.96
N ASP A 482 12.95 -5.86 33.67
CA ASP A 482 12.71 -4.53 33.11
C ASP A 482 14.01 -3.70 33.00
N GLU A 483 15.17 -4.35 33.04
CA GLU A 483 16.49 -3.68 32.95
C GLU A 483 16.84 -3.30 31.49
N PRO A 484 17.80 -2.37 31.28
CA PRO A 484 18.24 -2.02 29.94
C PRO A 484 18.75 -3.23 29.13
N THR A 485 18.35 -3.32 27.86
CA THR A 485 18.81 -4.36 26.93
C THR A 485 20.34 -4.33 26.80
N VAL A 486 20.95 -5.51 26.94
CA VAL A 486 22.36 -5.74 26.63
C VAL A 486 22.48 -6.07 25.15
N ILE A 487 23.40 -5.40 24.45
CA ILE A 487 23.70 -5.65 23.04
C ILE A 487 25.20 -5.88 22.93
N LEU A 488 25.58 -7.04 22.41
CA LEU A 488 26.95 -7.43 22.12
C LEU A 488 27.14 -7.38 20.61
N LEU A 489 28.13 -6.60 20.17
CA LEU A 489 28.47 -6.37 18.76
C LEU A 489 29.89 -6.83 18.43
N ASP A 490 30.67 -7.19 19.46
CA ASP A 490 32.09 -7.52 19.36
C ASP A 490 32.33 -8.95 19.86
N PHE A 491 33.46 -9.53 19.43
CA PHE A 491 33.95 -10.84 19.89
C PHE A 491 32.89 -11.96 19.84
N ILE A 492 32.01 -11.91 18.84
CA ILE A 492 31.04 -12.96 18.58
C ILE A 492 31.75 -14.13 17.90
N ASN A 493 31.39 -15.35 18.30
CA ASN A 493 31.80 -16.54 17.59
C ASN A 493 30.67 -17.56 17.59
N ALA A 494 30.32 -18.11 16.43
CA ALA A 494 29.31 -19.14 16.28
C ALA A 494 29.86 -20.35 15.52
N SER A 495 29.85 -21.51 16.17
CA SER A 495 30.35 -22.77 15.61
C SER A 495 29.28 -23.85 15.63
N PHE A 496 29.00 -24.44 14.48
CA PHE A 496 28.12 -25.59 14.34
C PHE A 496 28.90 -26.85 13.94
N TYR A 497 28.64 -27.94 14.65
CA TYR A 497 29.28 -29.23 14.40
C TYR A 497 28.22 -30.29 14.16
N THR A 498 28.26 -30.95 13.00
CA THR A 498 27.34 -32.05 12.66
C THR A 498 27.63 -33.33 13.44
N ASP A 499 28.88 -33.54 13.86
CA ASP A 499 29.33 -34.71 14.62
C ASP A 499 30.02 -34.27 15.92
N GLY A 500 29.23 -34.10 17.00
CA GLY A 500 29.76 -33.76 18.32
C GLY A 500 30.52 -34.95 18.94
N SER A 501 31.80 -34.80 19.29
CA SER A 501 32.61 -35.93 19.81
C SER A 501 32.19 -36.44 21.19
N ASN A 502 31.33 -35.70 21.91
CA ASN A 502 30.95 -35.96 23.31
C ASN A 502 29.43 -36.01 23.55
N TYR A 503 28.60 -35.83 22.52
CA TYR A 503 27.14 -35.73 22.63
C TYR A 503 26.48 -36.52 21.48
N ASN A 504 25.27 -37.06 21.69
CA ASN A 504 24.58 -37.91 20.72
C ASN A 504 23.85 -37.13 19.61
N GLY A 505 24.34 -35.93 19.25
CA GLY A 505 23.76 -35.12 18.20
C GLY A 505 24.64 -33.94 17.78
N PRO A 506 24.24 -33.20 16.73
CA PRO A 506 24.88 -31.97 16.32
C PRO A 506 24.91 -30.96 17.45
N SER A 507 25.99 -30.21 17.56
CA SER A 507 26.16 -29.21 18.61
C SER A 507 26.36 -27.81 18.05
N LEU A 508 25.75 -26.82 18.69
CA LEU A 508 25.87 -25.41 18.37
C LEU A 508 26.50 -24.68 19.55
N ASN A 509 27.51 -23.86 19.29
CA ASN A 509 28.17 -23.03 20.29
C ASN A 509 28.17 -21.59 19.81
N ILE A 510 27.62 -20.67 20.60
CA ILE A 510 27.62 -19.24 20.29
C ILE A 510 28.11 -18.49 21.52
N SER A 511 29.06 -17.59 21.32
CA SER A 511 29.59 -16.74 22.38
C SER A 511 29.69 -15.31 21.91
N GLY A 512 29.64 -14.37 22.84
CA GLY A 512 29.85 -12.95 22.58
C GLY A 512 30.29 -12.23 23.85
N SER A 513 31.00 -11.13 23.70
CA SER A 513 31.38 -10.29 24.85
C SER A 513 31.66 -8.86 24.43
N ASP A 514 31.66 -7.92 25.36
CA ASP A 514 32.08 -6.54 25.09
C ASP A 514 33.33 -6.15 25.91
N ASN A 515 33.88 -4.98 25.60
CA ASN A 515 34.99 -4.40 26.35
C ASN A 515 34.57 -3.89 27.76
N ALA A 516 33.29 -3.96 28.11
CA ALA A 516 32.70 -3.53 29.37
C ALA A 516 32.41 -4.69 30.36
N ASN A 517 32.89 -5.90 30.05
CA ASN A 517 32.70 -7.17 30.80
C ASN A 517 31.31 -7.79 30.69
N SER A 518 30.48 -7.39 29.73
CA SER A 518 29.27 -8.14 29.38
C SER A 518 29.68 -9.42 28.63
N CYS A 519 29.00 -10.52 28.91
CA CYS A 519 29.33 -11.87 28.43
C CYS A 519 28.04 -12.58 28.02
N PHE A 520 28.11 -13.32 26.93
CA PHE A 520 27.07 -14.27 26.54
C PHE A 520 27.72 -15.57 26.05
N TYR A 521 27.13 -16.69 26.45
CA TYR A 521 27.55 -18.01 26.01
C TYR A 521 26.31 -18.90 25.92
N LEU A 522 26.12 -19.51 24.76
CA LEU A 522 25.07 -20.45 24.44
C LEU A 522 25.70 -21.75 23.94
N PHE A 523 25.30 -22.86 24.56
CA PHE A 523 25.61 -24.19 24.06
C PHE A 523 24.31 -24.94 23.78
N GLY A 524 24.23 -25.62 22.64
CA GLY A 524 23.07 -26.41 22.25
C GLY A 524 23.42 -27.78 21.70
N VAL A 525 22.53 -28.73 21.95
CA VAL A 525 22.52 -30.05 21.30
C VAL A 525 21.23 -30.14 20.49
N LEU A 526 21.34 -30.34 19.18
CA LEU A 526 20.23 -30.25 18.23
C LEU A 526 19.72 -31.63 17.82
N ASN A 527 18.50 -31.65 17.28
CA ASN A 527 17.91 -32.88 16.73
C ASN A 527 18.56 -33.25 15.39
N GLU A 528 19.13 -34.47 15.29
CA GLU A 528 19.80 -34.99 14.08
C GLU A 528 18.93 -34.96 12.80
N SER A 529 17.61 -35.06 12.95
CA SER A 529 16.68 -35.18 11.83
C SER A 529 16.17 -33.85 11.28
N GLN A 530 16.18 -32.79 12.09
CA GLN A 530 15.74 -31.45 11.74
C GLN A 530 16.32 -30.46 12.76
N TYR A 531 17.29 -29.64 12.34
CA TYR A 531 17.96 -28.70 13.24
C TYR A 531 17.02 -27.58 13.70
N LEU A 532 16.21 -27.04 12.79
CA LEU A 532 15.34 -25.90 13.06
C LEU A 532 14.12 -26.30 13.89
N GLY A 533 13.76 -25.45 14.85
CA GLY A 533 12.58 -25.66 15.69
C GLY A 533 12.74 -25.09 17.10
N THR A 534 11.81 -25.51 17.95
CA THR A 534 11.74 -25.10 19.34
C THR A 534 12.44 -26.10 20.24
N TYR A 535 13.23 -25.59 21.17
CA TYR A 535 14.04 -26.31 22.14
C TYR A 535 13.81 -25.73 23.53
N ASP A 536 13.90 -26.58 24.55
CA ASP A 536 13.89 -26.18 25.95
C ASP A 536 15.33 -26.05 26.49
N ASN A 537 15.46 -25.93 27.81
CA ASN A 537 16.76 -25.87 28.46
C ASN A 537 17.37 -27.27 28.58
N LEU A 538 18.57 -27.43 28.04
CA LEU A 538 19.34 -28.69 28.04
C LEU A 538 19.49 -29.29 29.45
N ASP A 539 19.03 -30.51 29.64
CA ASP A 539 19.26 -31.33 30.84
C ASP A 539 20.56 -32.12 30.70
N TRP A 540 21.61 -31.60 31.34
CA TRP A 540 22.93 -32.23 31.38
C TRP A 540 22.96 -33.64 32.01
N ASN A 541 21.88 -34.08 32.68
CA ASN A 541 21.80 -35.42 33.26
C ASN A 541 21.26 -36.47 32.28
N ASP A 542 20.69 -36.05 31.15
CA ASP A 542 20.24 -36.92 30.08
C ASP A 542 21.11 -36.71 28.83
N ILE A 543 21.84 -37.77 28.45
CA ILE A 543 22.78 -37.72 27.32
C ILE A 543 22.07 -37.73 25.96
N GLU A 544 20.79 -38.13 25.93
CA GLU A 544 19.96 -38.13 24.72
C GLU A 544 19.14 -36.84 24.59
N ASP A 545 19.24 -35.92 25.55
CA ASP A 545 18.47 -34.69 25.55
C ASP A 545 18.98 -33.69 24.50
N THR A 546 18.04 -32.93 23.94
CA THR A 546 18.32 -31.86 22.97
C THR A 546 17.75 -30.57 23.53
N GLY A 547 18.54 -29.51 23.52
CA GLY A 547 18.16 -28.25 24.14
C GLY A 547 19.28 -27.24 24.06
N PHE A 548 19.07 -26.07 24.66
CA PHE A 548 20.07 -25.02 24.79
C PHE A 548 20.38 -24.67 26.25
N ASN A 549 21.53 -24.06 26.48
CA ASN A 549 21.96 -23.59 27.78
C ASN A 549 22.68 -22.25 27.65
N ILE A 550 22.21 -21.23 28.39
CA ILE A 550 22.82 -19.88 28.42
C ILE A 550 23.29 -19.45 29.83
N GLN A 551 23.51 -20.43 30.71
CA GLN A 551 23.64 -20.17 32.16
C GLN A 551 24.97 -19.51 32.54
N GLU A 552 26.03 -19.81 31.79
CA GLU A 552 27.42 -19.52 32.18
C GLU A 552 27.70 -18.04 32.44
N CYS A 553 27.26 -17.15 31.55
CA CYS A 553 27.48 -15.71 31.72
C CYS A 553 26.38 -15.01 32.53
N LEU A 554 25.17 -15.59 32.61
CA LEU A 554 23.97 -14.89 33.10
C LEU A 554 23.60 -15.23 34.55
N GLY A 555 24.38 -16.08 35.23
CA GLY A 555 24.17 -16.41 36.64
C GLY A 555 22.87 -17.18 36.91
N MET A 556 22.42 -17.98 35.94
CA MET A 556 21.15 -18.69 36.00
C MET A 556 21.30 -20.06 36.66
N SER A 557 20.32 -20.44 37.48
CA SER A 557 20.19 -21.80 37.99
C SER A 557 19.71 -22.76 36.89
N SER A 558 20.10 -24.02 37.04
CA SER A 558 19.52 -25.13 36.26
C SER A 558 18.15 -25.57 36.77
N GLU A 559 17.79 -25.18 38.00
CA GLU A 559 16.49 -25.46 38.59
C GLU A 559 15.50 -24.37 38.16
N ASN A 560 14.25 -24.76 37.87
CA ASN A 560 13.14 -23.86 37.48
C ASN A 560 13.43 -22.96 36.26
N ASN A 561 14.21 -23.46 35.30
CA ASN A 561 14.47 -22.78 34.04
C ASN A 561 13.43 -23.18 32.98
N ASN A 562 12.56 -22.25 32.61
CA ASN A 562 11.49 -22.44 31.63
C ASN A 562 11.71 -21.57 30.37
N ILE A 563 12.97 -21.35 30.00
CA ILE A 563 13.31 -20.61 28.78
C ILE A 563 13.05 -21.52 27.57
N THR A 564 12.35 -20.97 26.60
CA THR A 564 12.14 -21.60 25.29
C THR A 564 13.03 -20.91 24.27
N TYR A 565 13.71 -21.70 23.45
CA TYR A 565 14.62 -21.24 22.41
C TYR A 565 14.10 -21.70 21.05
N ASN A 566 14.08 -20.81 20.07
CA ASN A 566 13.66 -21.12 18.71
C ASN A 566 14.85 -20.88 17.78
N LEU A 567 15.42 -21.97 17.26
CA LEU A 567 16.45 -21.93 16.23
C LEU A 567 15.75 -21.80 14.87
N THR A 568 15.79 -20.61 14.30
CA THR A 568 15.03 -20.23 13.10
C THR A 568 15.87 -20.26 11.83
N ALA A 569 17.19 -20.07 11.92
CA ALA A 569 18.10 -20.22 10.80
C ALA A 569 19.40 -20.90 11.23
N ILE A 570 19.96 -21.73 10.35
CA ILE A 570 21.31 -22.28 10.47
C ILE A 570 21.93 -22.44 9.06
N GLY A 571 22.55 -21.36 8.58
CA GLY A 571 23.14 -21.30 7.26
C GLY A 571 24.45 -22.07 7.12
N GLU A 572 25.05 -22.00 5.92
CA GLU A 572 26.41 -22.47 5.70
C GLU A 572 27.43 -21.55 6.40
N VAL A 573 28.71 -21.93 6.41
CA VAL A 573 29.77 -21.06 6.96
C VAL A 573 29.80 -19.74 6.18
N GLY A 574 29.67 -18.62 6.90
CA GLY A 574 29.53 -17.28 6.33
C GLY A 574 28.07 -16.80 6.15
N ASP A 575 27.08 -17.66 6.40
CA ASP A 575 25.66 -17.29 6.47
C ASP A 575 25.20 -17.19 7.94
N TYR A 576 23.94 -16.83 8.15
CA TYR A 576 23.39 -16.54 9.48
C TYR A 576 22.90 -17.75 10.26
N ILE A 577 23.03 -17.64 11.59
CA ILE A 577 22.34 -18.43 12.59
C ILE A 577 21.44 -17.48 13.37
N ASP A 578 20.15 -17.77 13.37
CA ASP A 578 19.13 -16.99 14.08
C ASP A 578 18.55 -17.80 15.23
N ILE A 579 18.63 -17.26 16.44
CA ILE A 579 17.97 -17.82 17.62
C ILE A 579 17.24 -16.70 18.36
N ASN A 580 15.93 -16.87 18.53
CA ASN A 580 15.19 -16.07 19.50
C ASN A 580 14.86 -16.94 20.72
N PHE A 581 14.83 -16.34 21.90
CA PHE A 581 14.51 -17.06 23.13
C PHE A 581 13.76 -16.17 24.11
N SER A 582 12.85 -16.77 24.87
CA SER A 582 12.13 -16.08 25.95
C SER A 582 11.64 -17.05 27.01
N GLY A 583 11.43 -16.55 28.23
CA GLY A 583 10.84 -17.33 29.32
C GLY A 583 11.24 -16.81 30.69
N THR A 584 11.17 -17.69 31.68
CA THR A 584 11.51 -17.39 33.08
C THR A 584 12.55 -18.35 33.62
N TYR A 585 13.35 -17.88 34.57
CA TYR A 585 14.35 -18.71 35.26
C TYR A 585 14.52 -18.24 36.71
N GLU A 586 15.21 -19.03 37.54
CA GLU A 586 15.68 -18.59 38.86
C GLU A 586 17.20 -18.40 38.87
N ASP A 587 17.68 -17.37 39.57
CA ASP A 587 19.12 -17.23 39.84
C ASP A 587 19.61 -18.28 40.88
N TYR A 588 20.91 -18.29 41.18
CA TYR A 588 21.47 -19.21 42.19
C TYR A 588 20.98 -18.94 43.63
N GLU A 589 20.29 -17.84 43.87
CA GLU A 589 19.70 -17.47 45.17
C GLU A 589 18.22 -17.85 45.24
N GLY A 590 17.63 -18.34 44.14
CA GLY A 590 16.22 -18.72 44.02
C GLY A 590 15.29 -17.54 43.74
N ASN A 591 15.82 -16.41 43.26
CA ASN A 591 15.02 -15.27 42.85
C ASN A 591 14.53 -15.48 41.40
N PRO A 592 13.24 -15.26 41.11
CA PRO A 592 12.70 -15.41 39.76
C PRO A 592 13.02 -14.21 38.87
N HIS A 593 13.35 -14.49 37.61
CA HIS A 593 13.63 -13.52 36.56
C HIS A 593 12.88 -13.88 35.26
N SER A 594 12.62 -12.88 34.42
CA SER A 594 12.20 -13.07 33.03
C SER A 594 13.33 -12.69 32.08
N ILE A 595 13.43 -13.37 30.94
CA ILE A 595 14.41 -13.04 29.90
C ILE A 595 13.78 -13.11 28.52
N THR A 596 14.22 -12.23 27.62
CA THR A 596 13.96 -12.29 26.17
C THR A 596 15.24 -11.92 25.45
N GLY A 597 15.58 -12.61 24.37
CA GLY A 597 16.76 -12.29 23.59
C GLY A 597 16.71 -12.80 22.15
N LEU A 598 17.67 -12.30 21.38
CA LEU A 598 17.86 -12.58 19.97
C LEU A 598 19.36 -12.68 19.67
N LEU A 599 19.72 -13.72 18.93
CA LEU A 599 21.02 -13.89 18.29
C LEU A 599 20.77 -13.84 16.79
N HIS A 600 21.50 -12.97 16.10
CA HIS A 600 21.63 -12.94 14.65
C HIS A 600 23.14 -12.92 14.38
N VAL A 601 23.72 -14.10 14.17
CA VAL A 601 25.19 -14.26 14.18
C VAL A 601 25.70 -14.95 12.93
N LEU A 602 26.90 -14.61 12.49
CA LEU A 602 27.53 -15.27 11.36
C LEU A 602 28.08 -16.63 11.79
N ARG A 603 27.79 -17.67 11.03
CA ARG A 603 28.37 -18.98 11.26
C ARG A 603 29.84 -18.97 10.86
N ASP A 604 30.73 -19.01 11.86
CA ASP A 604 32.19 -19.09 11.65
C ASP A 604 32.66 -20.48 11.24
N GLN A 605 31.97 -21.53 11.68
CA GLN A 605 32.39 -22.92 11.51
C GLN A 605 31.21 -23.89 11.34
#